data_AF-A0A1C7MQC3-F1
#
_entry.id   AF-A0A1C7MQC3-F1
#
_cell.length_a   1.000
_cell.length_b   1.000
_cell.length_c   1.000
_cell.angle_alpha   90.00
_cell.angle_beta   90.00
_cell.angle_gamma   90.00
#
_symmetry.space_group_name_H-M   'P 1'
#
loop_
_entity.id
_entity.type
_entity.pdbx_description
1 polymer ?
#
loop_
_entity_poly.entity_id
_entity_poly.type
_entity_poly.pdbx_seq_one_letter_code
_entity_poly.pdbx_strand_id
1 'polypeptide(L)'
;MRLIWLLLIVLAVVACLMDLKCEFCRQSCKTEAALKLHRRKYCSGRQQIVGGGIQKARDDAVRAIAVQRQHDKAARLHRFEQVRAAAAEREREERERREQEEREREEVSPIAYIKL
;
A
#
# COMPACT_ATOMS: atom_id res chain seq x y z
N MET A 1 7.92 68.76 -8.67
CA MET A 1 7.80 68.16 -10.02
C MET A 1 9.00 67.32 -10.45
N ARG A 2 10.26 67.79 -10.37
CA ARG A 2 11.44 67.00 -10.78
C ARG A 2 11.75 65.76 -9.91
N LEU A 3 11.52 65.85 -8.60
CA LEU A 3 11.77 64.72 -7.67
C LEU A 3 10.85 63.52 -7.92
N ILE A 4 9.58 63.77 -8.27
CA ILE A 4 8.60 62.72 -8.59
C ILE A 4 9.05 61.96 -9.85
N TRP A 5 9.55 62.69 -10.85
CA TRP A 5 10.10 62.10 -12.07
C TRP A 5 11.30 61.20 -11.80
N LEU A 6 12.22 61.62 -10.93
CA LEU A 6 13.37 60.80 -10.54
C LEU A 6 12.93 59.52 -9.81
N LEU A 7 11.95 59.62 -8.91
CA LEU A 7 11.37 58.46 -8.22
C LEU A 7 10.74 57.46 -9.20
N LEU A 8 10.01 57.93 -10.22
CA LEU A 8 9.42 57.06 -11.23
C LEU A 8 10.46 56.33 -12.08
N ILE A 9 11.57 57.00 -12.44
CA ILE A 9 12.68 56.38 -13.18
C ILE A 9 13.34 55.30 -12.32
N VAL A 10 13.60 55.58 -11.04
CA VAL A 10 14.20 54.59 -10.13
C VAL A 10 13.28 53.38 -9.95
N LEU A 11 11.97 53.59 -9.77
CA LEU A 11 11.00 52.50 -9.68
C LEU A 11 10.93 51.66 -10.96
N ALA A 12 10.99 52.29 -12.14
CA ALA A 12 11.02 51.59 -13.41
C ALA A 12 12.30 50.74 -13.58
N VAL A 13 13.46 51.28 -13.20
CA VAL A 13 14.73 50.55 -13.24
C VAL A 13 14.71 49.37 -12.26
N VAL A 14 14.21 49.56 -11.04
CA VAL A 14 14.09 48.48 -10.04
C VAL A 14 13.11 47.39 -10.52
N ALA A 15 11.99 47.75 -11.12
CA ALA A 15 11.05 46.80 -11.70
C ALA A 15 11.67 46.02 -12.88
N CYS A 16 12.51 46.66 -13.69
CA CYS A 16 13.26 46.00 -14.77
C CYS A 16 14.36 45.06 -14.27
N LEU A 17 14.84 45.23 -13.03
CA LEU A 17 15.89 44.41 -12.42
C LEU A 17 15.35 43.25 -11.57
N MET A 18 14.04 43.15 -11.38
CA MET A 18 13.44 41.99 -10.70
C MET A 18 13.54 40.76 -11.61
N ASP A 19 14.61 39.98 -11.43
CA ASP A 19 14.78 38.69 -12.07
C ASP A 19 13.63 37.74 -11.68
N LEU A 20 12.84 37.33 -12.67
CA LEU A 20 11.77 36.36 -12.50
C LEU A 20 12.38 34.96 -12.44
N LYS A 21 12.19 34.24 -11.32
CA LYS A 21 12.71 32.88 -11.16
C LYS A 21 11.67 31.84 -11.57
N CYS A 22 12.11 30.82 -12.30
CA CYS A 22 11.29 29.65 -12.55
C CYS A 22 11.21 28.77 -11.29
N GLU A 23 10.02 28.49 -10.79
CA GLU A 23 9.82 27.70 -9.56
C GLU A 23 10.34 26.26 -9.68
N PHE A 24 10.39 25.71 -10.89
CA PHE A 24 10.73 24.30 -11.14
C PHE A 24 12.23 24.04 -11.27
N CYS A 25 12.98 24.95 -11.88
CA CYS A 25 14.42 24.81 -12.12
C CYS A 25 15.26 25.88 -11.41
N ARG A 26 14.61 26.82 -10.71
CA ARG A 26 15.21 27.98 -10.02
C ARG A 26 16.10 28.88 -10.90
N GLN A 27 15.97 28.77 -12.23
CA GLN A 27 16.73 29.60 -13.17
C GLN A 27 16.13 31.02 -13.21
N SER A 28 17.00 32.01 -13.09
CA SER A 28 16.64 33.44 -13.21
C SER A 28 16.43 33.82 -14.67
N CYS A 29 15.31 34.49 -14.96
CA CYS A 29 14.95 35.01 -16.27
C CYS A 29 14.71 36.52 -16.17
N LYS A 30 15.36 37.30 -17.06
CA LYS A 30 15.26 38.76 -17.07
C LYS A 30 13.90 39.30 -17.54
N THR A 31 13.11 38.48 -18.24
CA THR A 31 11.80 38.91 -18.78
C THR A 31 10.74 37.82 -18.62
N GLU A 32 9.48 38.25 -18.52
CA GLU A 32 8.35 37.32 -18.41
C GLU A 32 8.18 36.47 -19.67
N ALA A 33 8.48 37.03 -20.85
CA ALA A 33 8.47 36.30 -22.12
C ALA A 33 9.52 35.17 -22.12
N ALA A 34 10.74 35.45 -21.62
CA ALA A 34 11.78 34.44 -21.47
C ALA A 34 11.37 33.36 -20.46
N LEU A 35 10.73 33.74 -19.35
CA LEU A 35 10.20 32.79 -18.37
C LEU A 35 9.11 31.89 -18.97
N LYS A 36 8.18 32.45 -19.75
CA LYS A 36 7.11 31.67 -20.43
C LYS A 36 7.69 30.71 -21.45
N LEU A 37 8.66 31.16 -22.26
CA LEU A 37 9.37 30.31 -23.21
C LEU A 37 10.15 29.21 -22.48
N HIS A 38 10.82 29.55 -21.38
CA HIS A 38 11.56 28.61 -20.55
C HIS A 38 10.65 27.52 -19.97
N ARG A 39 9.51 27.90 -19.39
CA ARG A 39 8.51 26.96 -18.86
C ARG A 39 8.04 25.97 -19.93
N ARG A 40 7.73 26.46 -21.14
CA ARG A 40 7.22 25.62 -22.23
C ARG A 40 8.26 24.69 -22.85
N LYS A 41 9.47 25.20 -23.13
CA LYS A 41 10.50 24.43 -23.86
C LYS A 41 11.41 23.60 -22.96
N TYR A 42 11.75 24.10 -21.77
CA TYR A 42 12.82 23.54 -20.95
C TYR A 42 12.33 22.95 -19.61
N CYS A 43 11.16 23.34 -19.10
CA CYS A 43 10.59 22.80 -17.86
C CYS A 43 9.39 21.85 -18.06
N SER A 44 8.91 21.65 -19.29
CA SER A 44 7.79 20.74 -19.60
C SER A 44 8.10 19.28 -19.27
N GLY A 45 9.36 18.84 -19.45
CA GLY A 45 9.80 17.50 -19.07
C GLY A 45 9.75 17.24 -17.55
N ARG A 46 9.92 18.27 -16.72
CA ARG A 46 9.89 18.12 -15.25
C ARG A 46 8.49 18.05 -14.68
N GLN A 47 7.49 18.68 -15.32
CA GLN A 47 6.08 18.50 -14.96
C GLN A 47 5.60 17.07 -15.21
N GLN A 48 6.08 16.43 -16.28
CA GLN A 48 5.73 15.04 -16.60
C GLN A 48 6.31 14.05 -15.58
N ILE A 49 7.47 14.33 -15.00
CA ILE A 49 8.09 13.49 -13.96
C ILE A 49 7.30 13.59 -12.64
N VAL A 50 6.77 14.77 -12.31
CA VAL A 50 5.94 14.95 -11.10
C VAL A 50 4.56 14.30 -11.26
N GLY A 51 3.95 14.35 -12.45
CA GLY A 51 2.70 13.65 -12.75
C GLY A 51 2.86 12.13 -12.90
N GLY A 52 3.93 11.67 -13.54
CA GLY A 52 4.22 10.26 -13.77
C GLY A 52 4.61 9.49 -12.50
N GLY A 53 5.26 10.15 -11.53
CA GLY A 53 5.57 9.55 -10.24
C GLY A 53 4.31 9.17 -9.43
N ILE A 54 3.26 10.00 -9.51
CA ILE A 54 1.97 9.73 -8.86
C ILE A 54 1.27 8.55 -9.54
N GLN A 55 1.31 8.49 -10.88
CA GLN A 55 0.72 7.39 -11.63
C GLN A 55 1.40 6.06 -11.29
N LYS A 56 2.73 6.03 -11.28
CA LYS A 56 3.52 4.85 -10.92
C LYS A 56 3.27 4.39 -9.47
N ALA A 57 3.26 5.32 -8.52
CA ALA A 57 2.95 5.01 -7.12
C ALA A 57 1.54 4.44 -6.94
N ARG A 58 0.57 4.94 -7.72
CA ARG A 58 -0.80 4.41 -7.73
C ARG A 58 -0.85 2.99 -8.29
N ASP A 59 -0.17 2.73 -9.40
CA ASP A 59 -0.13 1.40 -10.02
C ASP A 59 0.58 0.37 -9.12
N ASP A 60 1.66 0.78 -8.46
CA ASP A 60 2.38 -0.04 -7.48
C ASP A 60 1.51 -0.35 -6.25
N ALA A 61 0.74 0.62 -5.76
CA ALA A 61 -0.22 0.43 -4.66
C ALA A 61 -1.35 -0.53 -5.05
N VAL A 62 -1.90 -0.41 -6.26
CA VAL A 62 -2.93 -1.33 -6.76
C VAL A 62 -2.37 -2.75 -6.88
N ARG A 63 -1.15 -2.91 -7.38
CA ARG A 63 -0.48 -4.20 -7.48
C ARG A 63 -0.25 -4.82 -6.10
N ALA A 64 0.21 -4.04 -5.13
CA ALA A 64 0.40 -4.50 -3.75
C ALA A 64 -0.91 -4.98 -3.11
N ILE A 65 -2.01 -4.24 -3.29
CA ILE A 65 -3.34 -4.63 -2.77
C ILE A 65 -3.84 -5.93 -3.43
N ALA A 66 -3.62 -6.09 -4.74
CA ALA A 66 -4.02 -7.31 -5.45
C ALA A 66 -3.26 -8.54 -4.94
N VAL A 67 -1.95 -8.42 -4.72
CA VAL A 67 -1.11 -9.48 -4.14
C VAL A 67 -1.54 -9.78 -2.71
N GLN A 68 -1.81 -8.77 -1.88
CA GLN A 68 -2.28 -8.95 -0.51
C GLN A 68 -3.60 -9.74 -0.46
N ARG A 69 -4.55 -9.43 -1.34
CA ARG A 69 -5.82 -10.16 -1.44
C ARG A 69 -5.65 -11.62 -1.83
N GLN A 70 -4.65 -11.94 -2.67
CA GLN A 70 -4.32 -13.33 -3.01
C GLN A 70 -3.75 -14.07 -1.80
N HIS A 71 -2.83 -13.45 -1.06
CA HIS A 71 -2.29 -14.01 0.18
C HIS A 71 -3.38 -14.22 1.24
N ASP A 72 -4.29 -13.26 1.44
CA ASP A 72 -5.40 -13.39 2.39
C ASP A 72 -6.38 -14.50 2.00
N LYS A 73 -6.56 -14.77 0.71
CA LYS A 73 -7.40 -15.88 0.23
C LYS A 73 -6.70 -17.22 0.50
N ALA A 74 -5.42 -17.34 0.19
CA ALA A 74 -4.63 -18.54 0.44
C ALA A 74 -4.54 -18.85 1.95
N ALA A 75 -4.29 -17.83 2.78
CA ALA A 75 -4.25 -17.99 4.23
C ALA A 75 -5.59 -18.45 4.82
N ARG A 76 -6.72 -17.98 4.28
CA ARG A 76 -8.06 -18.44 4.68
C ARG A 76 -8.32 -19.89 4.31
N LEU A 77 -7.94 -20.29 3.10
CA LEU A 77 -8.05 -21.69 2.65
C LEU A 77 -7.21 -22.62 3.54
N HIS A 78 -5.96 -22.25 3.82
CA HIS A 78 -5.08 -23.02 4.68
C HIS A 78 -5.62 -23.17 6.12
N ARG A 79 -6.18 -22.09 6.71
CA ARG A 79 -6.84 -22.19 8.02
C ARG A 79 -8.04 -23.14 7.99
N PHE A 80 -8.83 -23.10 6.92
CA PHE A 80 -9.99 -23.99 6.79
C PHE A 80 -9.55 -25.47 6.70
N GLU A 81 -8.47 -25.74 5.96
CA GLU A 81 -7.87 -27.08 5.88
C GLU A 81 -7.33 -27.56 7.23
N GLN A 82 -6.67 -26.68 8.00
CA GLN A 82 -6.23 -27.02 9.36
C GLN A 82 -7.39 -27.36 10.30
N VAL A 83 -8.47 -26.58 10.27
CA VAL A 83 -9.66 -26.86 11.09
C VAL A 83 -10.30 -28.18 10.69
N ARG A 84 -10.35 -28.48 9.39
CA ARG A 84 -10.88 -29.75 8.89
C ARG A 84 -10.02 -30.95 9.29
N ALA A 85 -8.69 -30.82 9.23
CA ALA A 85 -7.77 -31.85 9.68
C ALA A 85 -7.90 -32.12 11.19
N ALA A 86 -7.96 -31.06 12.00
CA ALA A 86 -8.15 -31.16 13.44
C ALA A 86 -9.52 -31.79 13.82
N ALA A 87 -10.58 -31.48 13.07
CA ALA A 87 -11.88 -32.11 13.28
C ALA A 87 -11.87 -33.62 12.95
N ALA A 88 -11.20 -34.01 11.86
CA ALA A 88 -11.05 -35.41 11.48
C ALA A 88 -10.21 -36.21 12.49
N GLU A 89 -9.19 -35.59 13.10
CA GLU A 89 -8.38 -36.19 14.14
C GLU A 89 -9.19 -36.45 15.41
N ARG A 90 -9.99 -35.46 15.85
CA ARG A 90 -10.91 -35.64 17.00
C ARG A 90 -11.93 -36.73 16.76
N GLU A 91 -12.47 -36.84 15.55
CA GLU A 91 -13.42 -37.90 15.22
C GLU A 91 -12.76 -39.29 15.30
N ARG A 92 -11.48 -39.41 14.93
CA ARG A 92 -10.72 -40.66 15.09
C ARG A 92 -10.45 -40.98 16.55
N GLU A 93 -9.97 -40.02 17.32
CA GLU A 93 -9.75 -40.19 18.76
C GLU A 93 -11.04 -40.59 19.49
N GLU A 94 -12.19 -40.01 19.11
CA GLU A 94 -13.47 -40.35 19.70
C GLU A 94 -13.94 -41.76 19.32
N ARG A 95 -13.70 -42.21 18.08
CA ARG A 95 -13.97 -43.59 17.67
C ARG A 95 -13.10 -44.59 18.40
N GLU A 96 -11.79 -44.35 18.47
CA GLU A 96 -10.85 -45.22 19.20
C GLU A 96 -11.24 -45.32 20.68
N ARG A 97 -11.60 -44.19 21.30
CA ARG A 97 -12.06 -44.17 22.69
C ARG A 97 -13.34 -44.99 22.90
N ARG A 98 -14.32 -44.88 22.00
CA ARG A 98 -15.56 -45.69 22.05
C ARG A 98 -15.29 -47.18 21.88
N GLU A 99 -14.43 -47.56 20.92
CA GLU A 99 -14.04 -48.95 20.72
C GLU A 99 -13.26 -49.52 21.92
N GLN A 100 -12.50 -48.67 22.63
CA GLN A 100 -11.76 -49.07 23.81
C GLN A 100 -12.69 -49.23 25.03
N GLU A 101 -13.64 -48.31 25.23
CA GLU A 101 -14.69 -48.45 26.24
C GLU A 101 -15.58 -49.68 26.00
N GLU A 102 -15.86 -50.03 24.73
CA GLU A 102 -16.61 -51.23 24.37
C GLU A 102 -15.82 -52.52 24.68
N ARG A 103 -14.52 -52.53 24.38
CA ARG A 103 -13.62 -53.64 24.75
C ARG A 103 -13.48 -53.80 26.26
N GLU A 104 -13.32 -52.71 27.00
CA GLU A 104 -13.28 -52.75 28.47
C GLU A 104 -14.60 -53.27 29.06
N ARG A 105 -15.76 -52.91 28.48
CA ARG A 105 -17.05 -53.49 28.88
C ARG A 105 -17.16 -54.99 28.60
N GLU A 106 -16.66 -55.46 27.46
CA GLU A 106 -16.65 -56.89 27.14
C GLU A 106 -15.71 -57.68 28.07
N GLU A 107 -14.53 -57.14 28.39
CA GLU A 107 -13.57 -57.78 29.31
C GLU A 107 -14.07 -57.81 30.77
N VAL A 108 -14.86 -56.83 31.20
CA VAL A 108 -15.46 -56.79 32.55
C VAL A 108 -16.70 -57.71 32.65
N SER A 109 -17.21 -58.25 31.55
CA SER A 109 -18.45 -59.05 31.50
C SER A 109 -18.26 -60.57 31.33
N PRO A 110 -17.31 -61.23 32.02
CA PRO A 110 -17.56 -62.63 32.42
C PRO A 110 -17.05 -63.00 33.83
N ILE A 111 -17.18 -62.13 34.85
CA ILE A 111 -17.01 -62.52 36.27
C ILE A 111 -18.20 -62.08 37.13
N ALA A 112 -19.42 -62.30 36.65
CA ALA A 112 -20.64 -62.27 37.49
C ALA A 112 -21.42 -63.59 37.44
N TYR A 113 -20.80 -64.65 36.92
CA TYR A 113 -21.31 -66.01 37.00
C TYR A 113 -20.17 -66.90 37.48
N ILE A 114 -20.12 -67.20 38.78
CA ILE A 114 -19.79 -68.51 39.37
C ILE A 114 -19.70 -68.32 40.89
N LYS A 115 -20.57 -69.05 41.61
CA LYS A 115 -20.74 -69.18 43.08
C LYS A 115 -21.41 -67.96 43.73
N LEU A 116 -22.66 -68.03 44.19
CA LEU A 116 -23.30 -69.05 45.04
C LEU A 116 -24.78 -69.21 44.70
#